data_AF-A0A1C5FMT9-F1
#
_entry.id   AF-A0A1C5FMT9-F1
#
_cell.length_a   1.000
_cell.length_b   1.000
_cell.length_c   1.000
_cell.angle_alpha   90.00
_cell.angle_beta   90.00
_cell.angle_gamma   90.00
#
_symmetry.space_group_name_H-M   'P 1'
#
loop_
_entity.id
_entity.type
_entity.pdbx_description
1 polymer ?
#
loop_
_entity_poly.entity_id
_entity_poly.type
_entity_poly.pdbx_seq_one_letter_code
_entity_poly.pdbx_strand_id
1 'polypeptide(L)'
;MARRPLPRILSSGSDRIARGREMARTAADGATDVLHPLITITRGLRLLAAAGRQKWAGTPKDRRGPALFLVAACVLVTALIPYGPMLALITVMAVAAWKGRDRTPPARTGPDEAEAKRLQSLYEALVPYLSVPEDPSPLFAYGGEWSKAFAEHAFDGEGRIIRLQLAYPPYFTDGEPDARARVEQLLYAKSGRGREYHFDWQEEANQLVMTVLPALSTAIAAQRFITAPGETVLGFTDDGAVPRTVPVLARDGRRDAPPVLWRTGPRSTEPHLLVAGTPGSGATTLLRSIALQALAHGDVLIVEGSGTGEFGALTGRTGVLAVECGLAGALSSLEWAANETERRLIAANNARQSG
;
A
#
# COMPACT_ATOMS: atom_id res chain seq x y z
N MET A 1 57.19 -62.23 -17.37
CA MET A 1 55.75 -62.40 -17.04
C MET A 1 54.99 -61.19 -17.54
N ALA A 2 54.20 -61.38 -18.60
CA ALA A 2 53.50 -60.32 -19.34
C ALA A 2 52.22 -59.87 -18.61
N ARG A 3 52.04 -58.55 -18.46
CA ARG A 3 50.79 -57.95 -17.98
C ARG A 3 50.04 -57.35 -19.19
N ARG A 4 48.88 -57.95 -19.49
CA ARG A 4 47.91 -57.56 -20.53
C ARG A 4 47.33 -56.16 -20.27
N PRO A 5 47.13 -55.30 -21.29
CA PRO A 5 46.24 -54.15 -21.19
C PRO A 5 44.78 -54.56 -21.48
N LEU A 6 43.86 -54.05 -20.65
CA LEU A 6 42.41 -54.18 -20.80
C LEU A 6 41.84 -53.10 -21.75
N PRO A 7 40.67 -53.34 -22.37
CA PRO A 7 40.21 -52.58 -23.54
C PRO A 7 39.52 -51.26 -23.18
N ARG A 8 39.68 -50.29 -24.08
CA ARG A 8 39.08 -48.96 -24.05
C ARG A 8 37.62 -49.06 -24.52
N ILE A 9 36.67 -48.85 -23.60
CA ILE A 9 35.24 -48.77 -23.92
C ILE A 9 34.98 -47.40 -24.59
N LEU A 10 34.32 -47.46 -25.74
CA LEU A 10 33.87 -46.32 -26.54
C LEU A 10 32.83 -45.48 -25.78
N SER A 11 33.17 -44.22 -25.52
CA SER A 11 32.25 -43.20 -25.03
C SER A 11 31.40 -42.66 -26.19
N SER A 12 30.37 -43.40 -26.61
CA SER A 12 29.39 -42.96 -27.62
C SER A 12 28.02 -42.64 -27.00
N GLY A 13 28.02 -41.99 -25.82
CA GLY A 13 26.81 -41.66 -25.06
C GLY A 13 26.53 -40.17 -24.86
N SER A 14 27.53 -39.29 -25.00
CA SER A 14 27.40 -37.84 -24.75
C SER A 14 26.81 -37.07 -25.93
N ASP A 15 27.01 -37.53 -27.16
CA ASP A 15 26.60 -36.78 -28.37
C ASP A 15 25.09 -36.82 -28.67
N ARG A 16 24.36 -37.76 -28.07
CA ARG A 16 22.89 -37.82 -28.18
C ARG A 16 22.19 -36.96 -27.11
N ILE A 17 22.82 -36.81 -25.94
CA ILE A 17 22.28 -35.98 -24.83
C ILE A 17 22.55 -34.49 -25.10
N ALA A 18 23.69 -34.14 -25.70
CA ALA A 18 23.97 -32.78 -26.16
C ALA A 18 22.97 -32.33 -27.26
N ARG A 19 22.74 -33.16 -28.28
CA ARG A 19 21.75 -32.87 -29.34
C ARG A 19 20.30 -32.83 -28.84
N GLY A 20 19.93 -33.66 -27.87
CA GLY A 20 18.58 -33.62 -27.26
C GLY A 20 18.32 -32.33 -26.46
N ARG A 21 19.35 -31.78 -25.81
CA ARG A 21 19.25 -30.53 -25.04
C ARG A 21 19.27 -29.29 -25.94
N GLU A 22 19.90 -29.37 -27.10
CA GLU A 22 19.92 -28.32 -28.11
C GLU A 22 18.59 -28.27 -28.90
N MET A 23 18.01 -29.42 -29.27
CA MET A 23 16.67 -29.49 -29.86
C MET A 23 15.56 -29.02 -28.92
N ALA A 24 15.70 -29.25 -27.61
CA ALA A 24 14.80 -28.73 -26.58
C ALA A 24 14.91 -27.20 -26.39
N ARG A 25 16.08 -26.59 -26.65
CA ARG A 25 16.25 -25.12 -26.64
C ARG A 25 15.71 -24.47 -27.91
N THR A 26 15.93 -25.04 -29.09
CA THR A 26 15.34 -24.52 -30.34
C THR A 26 13.82 -24.69 -30.43
N ALA A 27 13.25 -25.71 -29.76
CA ALA A 27 11.79 -25.85 -29.65
C ALA A 27 11.19 -24.90 -28.61
N ALA A 28 11.93 -24.54 -27.56
CA ALA A 28 11.51 -23.52 -26.60
C ALA A 28 11.49 -22.13 -27.23
N ASP A 29 12.54 -21.74 -27.97
CA ASP A 29 12.59 -20.42 -28.62
C ASP A 29 11.53 -20.27 -29.73
N GLY A 30 11.26 -21.32 -30.52
CA GLY A 30 10.19 -21.30 -31.54
C GLY A 30 8.76 -21.37 -30.98
N ALA A 31 8.56 -21.92 -29.78
CA ALA A 31 7.23 -22.00 -29.14
C ALA A 31 6.83 -20.69 -28.43
N THR A 32 7.79 -19.87 -28.00
CA THR A 32 7.50 -18.58 -27.36
C THR A 32 6.92 -17.55 -28.32
N ASP A 33 7.37 -17.53 -29.58
CA ASP A 33 6.87 -16.55 -30.57
C ASP A 33 5.45 -16.84 -31.08
N VAL A 34 5.04 -18.11 -31.12
CA VAL A 34 3.68 -18.50 -31.53
C VAL A 34 2.66 -18.30 -30.39
N LEU A 35 3.11 -18.38 -29.14
CA LEU A 35 2.26 -18.21 -27.96
C LEU A 35 2.14 -16.76 -27.49
N HIS A 36 3.09 -15.89 -27.85
CA HIS A 36 3.06 -14.49 -27.43
C HIS A 36 1.78 -13.76 -27.86
N PRO A 37 1.28 -13.88 -29.12
CA PRO A 37 0.02 -13.26 -29.54
C PRO A 37 -1.17 -13.75 -28.72
N LEU A 38 -1.22 -15.06 -28.40
CA LEU A 38 -2.29 -15.66 -27.60
C LEU A 38 -2.25 -15.18 -26.15
N ILE A 39 -1.06 -15.04 -25.55
CA ILE A 39 -0.87 -14.50 -24.20
C ILE A 39 -1.30 -13.03 -24.14
N THR A 40 -0.94 -12.24 -25.16
CA THR A 40 -1.35 -10.82 -25.26
C THR A 40 -2.86 -10.69 -25.39
N ILE A 41 -3.49 -11.46 -26.28
CA ILE A 41 -4.95 -11.43 -26.49
C ILE A 41 -5.70 -11.87 -25.22
N THR A 42 -5.26 -12.96 -24.57
CA THR A 42 -5.91 -13.45 -23.35
C THR A 42 -5.78 -12.48 -22.18
N ARG A 43 -4.63 -11.81 -22.03
CA ARG A 43 -4.43 -10.73 -21.04
C ARG A 43 -5.31 -9.52 -21.33
N GLY A 44 -5.39 -9.09 -22.58
CA GLY A 44 -6.28 -8.01 -23.01
C GLY A 44 -7.76 -8.32 -22.76
N LEU A 45 -8.19 -9.55 -23.03
CA LEU A 45 -9.55 -10.01 -22.78
C LEU A 45 -9.87 -10.02 -21.28
N ARG A 46 -8.93 -10.44 -20.43
CA ARG A 46 -9.07 -10.36 -18.96
C ARG A 46 -9.22 -8.93 -18.47
N LEU A 47 -8.42 -7.99 -18.98
CA LEU A 47 -8.51 -6.57 -18.63
C LEU A 47 -9.84 -5.94 -19.06
N LEU A 48 -10.33 -6.27 -20.25
CA LEU A 48 -11.63 -5.83 -20.74
C LEU A 48 -12.78 -6.39 -19.88
N ALA A 49 -12.72 -7.68 -19.52
CA ALA A 49 -13.71 -8.31 -18.65
C ALA A 49 -13.71 -7.73 -17.23
N ALA A 50 -12.54 -7.40 -16.67
CA ALA A 50 -12.42 -6.75 -15.37
C ALA A 50 -13.00 -5.32 -15.39
N ALA A 51 -12.67 -4.53 -16.40
CA ALA A 51 -13.21 -3.18 -16.57
C ALA A 51 -14.73 -3.18 -16.79
N GLY A 52 -15.24 -4.13 -17.56
CA GLY A 52 -16.68 -4.32 -17.75
C GLY A 52 -17.39 -4.68 -16.44
N ARG A 53 -16.81 -5.59 -15.64
CA ARG A 53 -17.34 -5.96 -14.31
C ARG A 53 -17.33 -4.78 -13.34
N GLN A 54 -16.27 -4.00 -13.29
CA GLN A 54 -16.18 -2.81 -12.43
C GLN A 54 -17.22 -1.75 -12.82
N LYS A 55 -17.37 -1.46 -14.12
CA LYS A 55 -18.41 -0.55 -14.63
C LYS A 55 -19.82 -1.05 -14.29
N TRP A 56 -20.07 -2.35 -14.43
CA TRP A 56 -21.35 -2.94 -14.06
C TRP A 56 -21.64 -2.87 -12.55
N ALA A 57 -20.65 -3.18 -11.71
CA ALA A 57 -20.77 -3.09 -10.25
C ALA A 57 -21.06 -1.65 -9.79
N GLY A 58 -20.46 -0.65 -10.43
CA GLY A 58 -20.70 0.77 -10.17
C GLY A 58 -21.98 1.33 -10.79
N THR A 59 -22.71 0.58 -11.63
CA THR A 59 -23.95 1.07 -12.25
C THR A 59 -25.14 0.98 -11.28
N PRO A 60 -25.84 2.10 -11.00
CA PRO A 60 -27.05 2.14 -10.17
C PRO A 60 -28.14 1.16 -10.66
N LYS A 61 -28.89 0.56 -9.73
CA LYS A 61 -29.81 -0.56 -10.04
C LYS A 61 -30.91 -0.19 -11.04
N ASP A 62 -31.37 1.06 -11.02
CA ASP A 62 -32.34 1.68 -11.93
C ASP A 62 -31.86 1.78 -13.39
N ARG A 63 -30.54 1.87 -13.61
CA ARG A 63 -29.96 1.98 -14.97
C ARG A 63 -29.52 0.65 -15.59
N ARG A 64 -29.58 -0.46 -14.83
CA ARG A 64 -29.15 -1.79 -15.29
C ARG A 64 -30.07 -2.37 -16.35
N GLY A 65 -31.38 -2.15 -16.23
CA GLY A 65 -32.38 -2.63 -17.20
C GLY A 65 -32.21 -2.01 -18.59
N PRO A 66 -32.22 -0.67 -18.72
CA PRO A 66 -31.97 0.00 -19.99
C PRO A 66 -30.62 -0.35 -20.62
N ALA A 67 -29.57 -0.51 -19.82
CA ALA A 67 -28.25 -0.90 -20.30
C ALA A 67 -28.24 -2.32 -20.89
N LEU A 68 -28.90 -3.29 -20.24
CA LEU A 68 -29.03 -4.65 -20.77
C LEU A 68 -29.83 -4.69 -22.06
N PHE A 69 -30.92 -3.91 -22.14
CA PHE A 69 -31.73 -3.82 -23.34
C PHE A 69 -30.94 -3.26 -24.52
N LEU A 70 -30.14 -2.21 -24.29
CA LEU A 70 -29.29 -1.61 -25.33
C LEU A 70 -28.21 -2.58 -25.80
N VAL A 71 -27.56 -3.32 -24.88
CA VAL A 71 -26.59 -4.36 -25.24
C VAL A 71 -27.25 -5.47 -26.07
N ALA A 72 -28.43 -5.94 -25.67
CA ALA A 72 -29.17 -6.96 -26.41
C ALA A 72 -29.56 -6.48 -27.82
N ALA A 73 -29.99 -5.21 -27.96
CA ALA A 73 -30.29 -4.61 -29.25
C ALA A 73 -29.05 -4.52 -30.16
N CYS A 74 -27.90 -4.11 -29.64
CA CYS A 74 -26.64 -4.09 -30.40
C CYS A 74 -26.21 -5.48 -30.85
N VAL A 75 -26.38 -6.50 -30.00
CA VAL A 75 -26.10 -7.90 -30.36
C VAL A 75 -27.05 -8.37 -31.47
N LEU A 76 -28.35 -8.08 -31.35
CA LEU A 76 -29.34 -8.44 -32.37
C LEU A 76 -29.04 -7.80 -33.73
N VAL A 77 -28.74 -6.49 -33.75
CA VAL A 77 -28.34 -5.78 -34.98
C VAL A 77 -27.10 -6.40 -35.60
N THR A 78 -26.10 -6.73 -34.79
CA THR A 78 -24.85 -7.34 -35.25
C THR A 78 -25.07 -8.76 -35.79
N ALA A 79 -26.01 -9.52 -35.21
CA ALA A 79 -26.36 -10.86 -35.68
C ALA A 79 -27.12 -10.85 -37.02
N LEU A 80 -27.90 -9.80 -37.28
CA LEU A 80 -28.71 -9.66 -38.50
C LEU A 80 -27.92 -9.13 -39.70
N ILE A 81 -26.76 -8.50 -39.48
CA ILE A 81 -25.89 -8.01 -40.55
C ILE A 81 -25.07 -9.18 -41.12
N PRO A 82 -25.04 -9.40 -42.45
CA PRO A 82 -24.18 -10.40 -43.06
C PRO A 82 -22.71 -10.14 -42.69
N TYR A 83 -22.01 -11.17 -42.22
CA TYR A 83 -20.66 -11.11 -41.65
C TYR A 83 -20.50 -10.32 -40.33
N GLY A 84 -21.58 -9.79 -39.75
CA GLY A 84 -21.57 -9.03 -38.50
C GLY A 84 -20.94 -9.77 -37.31
N PRO A 85 -21.28 -11.05 -37.05
CA PRO A 85 -20.65 -11.82 -35.97
C PRO A 85 -19.13 -12.01 -36.16
N MET A 86 -18.69 -12.19 -37.41
CA MET A 86 -17.28 -12.38 -37.74
C MET A 86 -16.48 -11.07 -37.59
N LEU A 87 -17.04 -9.95 -38.03
CA LEU A 87 -16.46 -8.62 -37.83
C LEU A 87 -16.41 -8.24 -36.34
N ALA A 88 -17.44 -8.57 -35.56
CA ALA A 88 -17.44 -8.36 -34.12
C ALA A 88 -16.33 -9.15 -33.43
N LEU A 89 -16.15 -10.42 -33.82
CA LEU A 89 -15.06 -11.25 -33.31
C LEU A 89 -13.68 -10.65 -33.64
N ILE A 90 -13.45 -10.25 -34.90
CA ILE A 90 -12.19 -9.62 -35.33
C ILE A 90 -11.94 -8.32 -34.55
N THR A 91 -12.98 -7.50 -34.35
CA THR A 91 -12.89 -6.24 -33.62
C THR A 91 -12.54 -6.47 -32.15
N VAL A 92 -13.21 -7.42 -31.49
CA VAL A 92 -12.91 -7.79 -30.10
C VAL A 92 -11.49 -8.31 -29.97
N MET A 93 -11.05 -9.16 -30.90
CA MET A 93 -9.68 -9.69 -30.92
C MET A 93 -8.64 -8.59 -31.13
N ALA A 94 -8.91 -7.62 -32.02
CA ALA A 94 -8.04 -6.47 -32.26
C ALA A 94 -7.94 -5.56 -31.03
N VAL A 95 -9.07 -5.25 -30.37
CA VAL A 95 -9.09 -4.44 -29.15
C VAL A 95 -8.42 -5.17 -28.00
N ALA A 96 -8.61 -6.48 -27.86
CA ALA A 96 -7.93 -7.30 -26.87
C ALA A 96 -6.41 -7.34 -27.10
N ALA A 97 -5.96 -7.55 -28.33
CA ALA A 97 -4.54 -7.48 -28.69
C ALA A 97 -3.94 -6.10 -28.41
N TRP A 98 -4.69 -5.02 -28.67
CA TRP A 98 -4.25 -3.65 -28.40
C TRP A 98 -4.18 -3.32 -26.90
N LYS A 99 -5.18 -3.75 -26.11
CA LYS A 99 -5.23 -3.57 -24.65
C LYS A 99 -4.24 -4.46 -23.89
N GLY A 100 -3.96 -5.66 -24.42
CA GLY A 100 -3.08 -6.64 -23.81
C GLY A 100 -1.59 -6.45 -24.13
N ARG A 101 -1.26 -5.57 -25.08
CA ARG A 101 0.13 -5.22 -25.40
C ARG A 101 0.75 -4.54 -24.20
N ASP A 102 1.82 -5.11 -23.66
CA ASP A 102 2.64 -4.43 -22.65
C ASP A 102 3.21 -3.18 -23.30
N ARG A 103 2.64 -2.03 -22.93
CA ARG A 103 3.26 -0.72 -23.14
C ARG A 103 4.19 -0.45 -21.98
N THR A 104 5.09 -1.38 -21.68
CA THR A 104 6.27 -1.05 -20.89
C THR A 104 7.15 -0.26 -21.85
N PRO A 105 7.22 1.08 -21.75
CA PRO A 105 8.15 1.83 -22.57
C PRO A 105 9.54 1.25 -22.32
N PRO A 106 10.44 1.21 -23.32
CA PRO A 106 11.83 0.87 -23.06
C PRO A 106 12.34 1.73 -21.91
N ALA A 107 13.09 1.11 -20.98
CA ALA A 107 13.58 1.78 -19.78
C ALA A 107 14.20 3.12 -20.15
N ARG A 108 13.59 4.22 -19.67
CA ARG A 108 14.11 5.57 -19.86
C ARG A 108 15.50 5.61 -19.24
N THR A 109 16.52 5.83 -20.05
CA THR A 109 17.89 6.02 -19.58
C THR A 109 18.04 7.45 -19.11
N GLY A 110 17.80 7.68 -17.82
CA GLY A 110 18.05 8.94 -17.13
C GLY A 110 16.83 9.84 -16.93
N PRO A 111 16.95 10.83 -16.03
CA PRO A 111 15.87 11.77 -15.71
C PRO A 111 15.59 12.73 -16.87
N ASP A 112 14.33 13.10 -17.04
CA ASP A 112 13.93 14.19 -17.96
C ASP A 112 14.49 15.55 -17.49
N GLU A 113 14.52 16.57 -18.35
CA GLU A 113 15.06 17.89 -18.01
C GLU A 113 14.38 18.50 -16.78
N ALA A 114 13.06 18.29 -16.64
CA ALA A 114 12.29 18.73 -15.47
C ALA A 114 12.67 17.95 -14.19
N GLU A 115 12.95 16.66 -14.32
CA GLU A 115 13.37 15.78 -13.22
C GLU A 115 14.80 16.12 -12.77
N ALA A 116 15.71 16.36 -13.71
CA ALA A 116 17.07 16.81 -13.44
C ALA A 116 17.11 18.18 -12.74
N LYS A 117 16.27 19.15 -13.17
CA LYS A 117 16.12 20.44 -12.47
C LYS A 117 15.59 20.28 -11.06
N ARG A 118 14.68 19.31 -10.83
CA ARG A 118 14.18 19.01 -9.48
C ARG A 118 15.28 18.43 -8.59
N LEU A 119 16.10 17.51 -9.10
CA LEU A 119 17.25 16.97 -8.37
C LEU A 119 18.27 18.06 -8.05
N GLN A 120 18.61 18.92 -9.02
CA GLN A 120 19.50 20.06 -8.79
C GLN A 120 18.96 20.98 -7.69
N SER A 121 17.68 21.35 -7.74
CA SER A 121 17.06 22.21 -6.73
C SER A 121 17.04 21.56 -5.34
N LEU A 122 16.86 20.24 -5.27
CA LEU A 122 16.93 19.49 -4.01
C LEU A 122 18.34 19.47 -3.45
N TYR A 123 19.33 19.20 -4.30
CA TYR A 123 20.75 19.19 -3.95
C TYR A 123 21.21 20.55 -3.42
N GLU A 124 20.87 21.64 -4.09
CA GLU A 124 21.21 23.01 -3.64
C GLU A 124 20.56 23.35 -2.30
N ALA A 125 19.35 22.84 -2.04
CA ALA A 125 18.66 23.06 -0.77
C ALA A 125 19.31 22.31 0.40
N LEU A 126 20.08 21.25 0.15
CA LEU A 126 20.80 20.47 1.16
C LEU A 126 22.14 21.12 1.56
N VAL A 127 22.70 22.02 0.73
CA VAL A 127 23.99 22.69 0.97
C VAL A 127 24.09 23.33 2.37
N PRO A 128 23.08 24.05 2.90
CA PRO A 128 23.16 24.64 4.25
C PRO A 128 23.29 23.63 5.40
N TYR A 129 22.92 22.36 5.16
CA TYR A 129 22.88 21.32 6.19
C TYR A 129 24.03 20.33 6.06
N LEU A 130 24.51 20.10 4.84
CA LEU A 130 25.50 19.09 4.50
C LEU A 130 26.81 19.67 3.96
N SER A 131 27.05 20.97 4.10
CA SER A 131 28.33 21.59 3.73
C SER A 131 28.86 22.43 4.89
N VAL A 132 30.18 22.41 5.08
CA VAL A 132 30.90 23.28 6.01
C VAL A 132 31.91 24.15 5.25
N PRO A 133 32.14 25.41 5.63
CA PRO A 133 33.10 26.29 4.96
C PRO A 133 34.56 25.79 4.96
N GLU A 134 34.91 24.94 5.92
CA GLU A 134 36.26 24.42 6.14
C GLU A 134 36.64 23.25 5.22
N ASP A 135 35.66 22.68 4.50
CA ASP A 135 35.88 21.60 3.55
C ASP A 135 36.43 22.14 2.22
N PRO A 136 37.65 21.77 1.80
CA PRO A 136 38.24 22.27 0.55
C PRO A 136 37.59 21.68 -0.71
N SER A 137 36.83 20.58 -0.60
CA SER A 137 36.15 19.93 -1.71
C SER A 137 34.81 19.33 -1.26
N PRO A 138 33.83 20.17 -0.89
CA PRO A 138 32.59 19.71 -0.30
C PRO A 138 31.75 18.92 -1.30
N LEU A 139 31.15 17.83 -0.82
CA LEU A 139 30.22 17.01 -1.58
C LEU A 139 28.98 17.82 -2.00
N PHE A 140 28.58 18.79 -1.18
CA PHE A 140 27.48 19.72 -1.44
C PHE A 140 28.01 21.15 -1.60
N ALA A 141 27.80 21.73 -2.77
CA ALA A 141 28.15 23.12 -3.07
C ALA A 141 27.11 23.73 -4.01
N TYR A 142 26.81 25.03 -3.87
CA TYR A 142 25.94 25.73 -4.81
C TYR A 142 26.53 25.68 -6.22
N GLY A 143 25.72 25.30 -7.22
CA GLY A 143 26.18 25.06 -8.59
C GLY A 143 27.00 23.78 -8.77
N GLY A 144 27.12 22.94 -7.73
CA GLY A 144 27.73 21.62 -7.82
C GLY A 144 26.84 20.60 -8.54
N GLU A 145 27.41 19.42 -8.79
CA GLU A 145 26.78 18.37 -9.57
C GLU A 145 26.05 17.35 -8.68
N TRP A 146 24.72 17.30 -8.78
CA TRP A 146 23.90 16.40 -7.96
C TRP A 146 24.22 14.90 -8.16
N SER A 147 24.74 14.51 -9.32
CA SER A 147 25.02 13.10 -9.69
C SER A 147 26.05 12.42 -8.78
N LYS A 148 26.94 13.21 -8.14
CA LYS A 148 27.95 12.71 -7.21
C LYS A 148 27.37 12.39 -5.83
N ALA A 149 26.35 13.16 -5.41
CA ALA A 149 25.71 13.00 -4.12
C ALA A 149 24.52 12.03 -4.18
N PHE A 150 23.79 11.99 -5.30
CA PHE A 150 22.60 11.15 -5.47
C PHE A 150 22.92 9.91 -6.31
N ALA A 151 23.18 8.80 -5.63
CA ALA A 151 23.57 7.53 -6.25
C ALA A 151 22.41 6.84 -6.99
N GLU A 152 21.22 6.84 -6.40
CA GLU A 152 20.01 6.27 -6.99
C GLU A 152 18.83 7.23 -6.88
N HIS A 153 18.01 7.29 -7.92
CA HIS A 153 16.77 8.07 -7.90
C HIS A 153 15.71 7.41 -8.79
N ALA A 154 14.46 7.54 -8.39
CA ALA A 154 13.32 7.11 -9.18
C ALA A 154 12.16 8.09 -9.07
N PHE A 155 11.42 8.24 -10.17
CA PHE A 155 10.26 9.13 -10.29
C PHE A 155 8.99 8.35 -10.58
N ASP A 156 7.84 8.90 -10.19
CA ASP A 156 6.53 8.42 -10.63
C ASP A 156 6.18 8.92 -12.05
N GLY A 157 5.02 8.51 -12.56
CA GLY A 157 4.52 8.97 -13.86
C GLY A 157 4.21 10.47 -13.95
N GLU A 158 4.29 11.21 -12.85
CA GLU A 158 4.09 12.67 -12.75
C GLU A 158 5.43 13.42 -12.50
N GLY A 159 6.58 12.73 -12.51
CA GLY A 159 7.89 13.34 -12.30
C GLY A 159 8.19 13.72 -10.83
N ARG A 160 7.51 13.08 -9.86
CA ARG A 160 7.78 13.22 -8.42
C ARG A 160 8.68 12.11 -7.92
N ILE A 161 9.58 12.44 -7.00
CA ILE A 161 10.54 11.49 -6.43
C ILE A 161 9.78 10.42 -5.65
N ILE A 162 10.04 9.15 -5.96
CA ILE A 162 9.54 7.98 -5.22
C ILE A 162 10.64 7.24 -4.47
N ARG A 163 11.89 7.42 -4.89
CA ARG A 163 13.08 6.91 -4.21
C ARG A 163 14.25 7.86 -4.47
N LEU A 164 15.06 8.10 -3.45
CA LEU A 164 16.31 8.86 -3.54
C LEU A 164 17.31 8.24 -2.56
N GLN A 165 18.47 7.84 -3.06
CA GLN A 165 19.62 7.48 -2.24
C GLN A 165 20.64 8.61 -2.36
N LEU A 166 20.91 9.27 -1.25
CA LEU A 166 21.91 10.33 -1.16
C LEU A 166 23.04 9.92 -0.22
N ALA A 167 24.26 10.27 -0.60
CA ALA A 167 25.42 10.23 0.28
C ALA A 167 25.53 11.56 1.03
N TYR A 168 25.91 11.51 2.30
CA TYR A 168 26.23 12.70 3.09
C TYR A 168 27.70 12.68 3.53
N PRO A 169 28.30 13.84 3.85
CA PRO A 169 29.70 13.87 4.28
C PRO A 169 29.89 13.23 5.65
N PRO A 170 31.08 12.66 5.92
CA PRO A 170 31.37 11.95 7.18
C PRO A 170 31.40 12.86 8.42
N TYR A 171 31.44 14.18 8.25
CA TYR A 171 31.35 15.15 9.34
C TYR A 171 29.92 15.53 9.70
N PHE A 172 28.93 15.09 8.94
CA PHE A 172 27.53 15.32 9.30
C PHE A 172 27.19 14.56 10.59
N THR A 173 26.55 15.24 11.55
CA THR A 173 26.20 14.67 12.85
C THR A 173 24.94 13.82 12.75
N ASP A 174 25.00 12.73 12.00
CA ASP A 174 23.88 11.81 11.86
C ASP A 174 23.45 11.20 13.21
N GLY A 175 24.34 11.04 14.19
CA GLY A 175 23.97 10.61 15.54
C GLY A 175 23.03 11.57 16.31
N GLU A 176 22.83 12.81 15.83
CA GLU A 176 21.95 13.80 16.46
C GLU A 176 20.54 13.78 15.84
N PRO A 177 19.48 13.46 16.62
CA PRO A 177 18.11 13.42 16.11
C PRO A 177 17.64 14.73 15.47
N ASP A 178 18.05 15.87 16.04
CA ASP A 178 17.69 17.18 15.51
C ASP A 178 18.36 17.47 14.16
N ALA A 179 19.58 16.95 13.92
CA ALA A 179 20.26 17.08 12.63
C ALA A 179 19.53 16.26 11.55
N ARG A 180 19.17 15.00 11.86
CA ARG A 180 18.35 14.16 10.97
C ARG A 180 17.01 14.82 10.65
N ALA A 181 16.29 15.28 11.67
CA ALA A 181 14.97 15.88 11.51
C ALA A 181 14.97 17.09 10.57
N ARG A 182 16.01 17.93 10.61
CA ARG A 182 16.15 19.08 9.68
C ARG A 182 16.28 18.63 8.22
N VAL A 183 17.11 17.61 7.96
CA VAL A 183 17.28 17.04 6.61
C VAL A 183 15.99 16.37 6.14
N GLU A 184 15.37 15.54 6.98
CA GLU A 184 14.12 14.85 6.65
C GLU A 184 12.98 15.84 6.35
N GLN A 185 12.84 16.90 7.17
CA GLN A 185 11.83 17.95 6.95
C GLN A 185 12.04 18.68 5.63
N LEU A 186 13.30 18.96 5.27
CA LEU A 186 13.65 19.58 3.99
C LEU A 186 13.29 18.64 2.82
N LEU A 187 13.72 17.38 2.88
CA LEU A 187 13.45 16.38 1.85
C LEU A 187 11.93 16.18 1.67
N TYR A 188 11.20 16.10 2.77
CA TYR A 188 9.74 16.00 2.77
C TYR A 188 9.10 17.22 2.08
N ALA A 189 9.54 18.44 2.42
CA ALA A 189 9.01 19.68 1.85
C ALA A 189 9.29 19.81 0.34
N LYS A 190 10.46 19.36 -0.12
CA LYS A 190 10.91 19.50 -1.51
C LYS A 190 10.48 18.35 -2.43
N SER A 191 10.20 17.17 -1.89
CA SER A 191 9.80 15.99 -2.68
C SER A 191 8.32 15.98 -3.05
N GLY A 192 7.50 16.78 -2.37
CA GLY A 192 6.09 17.02 -2.72
C GLY A 192 5.13 16.65 -1.59
N ARG A 193 3.99 17.35 -1.55
CA ARG A 193 2.95 17.18 -0.51
C ARG A 193 2.10 15.93 -0.73
N GLY A 194 1.54 15.40 0.37
CA GLY A 194 0.52 14.34 0.34
C GLY A 194 1.08 12.92 0.20
N ARG A 195 2.35 12.72 0.56
CA ARG A 195 2.99 11.40 0.61
C ARG A 195 3.70 11.21 1.93
N GLU A 196 3.71 9.97 2.38
CA GLU A 196 4.54 9.53 3.49
C GLU A 196 5.85 8.97 2.92
N TYR A 197 6.97 9.45 3.47
CA TYR A 197 8.30 9.02 3.10
C TYR A 197 8.92 8.28 4.28
N HIS A 198 9.55 7.15 4.00
CA HIS A 198 10.43 6.46 4.91
C HIS A 198 11.86 6.91 4.67
N PHE A 199 12.57 7.23 5.75
CA PHE A 199 13.97 7.64 5.75
C PHE A 199 14.80 6.58 6.46
N ASP A 200 15.66 5.91 5.70
CA ASP A 200 16.60 4.90 6.21
C ASP A 200 18.01 5.48 6.24
N TRP A 201 18.52 5.72 7.44
CA TRP A 201 19.87 6.25 7.67
C TRP A 201 20.85 5.08 7.87
N GLN A 202 21.77 4.93 6.94
CA GLN A 202 22.87 3.98 6.99
C GLN A 202 24.14 4.70 7.45
N GLU A 203 24.28 4.82 8.77
CA GLU A 203 25.39 5.53 9.44
C GLU A 203 26.76 5.02 8.99
N GLU A 204 26.95 3.70 8.89
CA GLU A 204 28.23 3.10 8.48
C GLU A 204 28.64 3.46 7.04
N ALA A 205 27.67 3.71 6.17
CA ALA A 205 27.90 4.01 4.76
C ALA A 205 27.84 5.52 4.45
N ASN A 206 27.48 6.36 5.44
CA ASN A 206 27.10 7.75 5.26
C ASN A 206 26.03 7.94 4.16
N GLN A 207 24.98 7.12 4.21
CA GLN A 207 23.92 7.12 3.20
C GLN A 207 22.55 7.30 3.82
N LEU A 208 21.70 8.06 3.12
CA LEU A 208 20.29 8.20 3.44
C LEU A 208 19.47 7.73 2.24
N VAL A 209 18.61 6.74 2.48
CA VAL A 209 17.63 6.26 1.50
C VAL A 209 16.26 6.80 1.88
N MET A 210 15.73 7.70 1.05
CA MET A 210 14.34 8.15 1.11
C MET A 210 13.49 7.33 0.14
N THR A 211 12.41 6.73 0.62
CA THR A 211 11.46 5.97 -0.20
C THR A 211 10.02 6.36 0.11
N VAL A 212 9.18 6.51 -0.92
CA VAL A 212 7.73 6.65 -0.73
C VAL A 212 7.17 5.32 -0.24
N LEU A 213 6.41 5.38 0.86
CA LEU A 213 5.73 4.20 1.38
C LEU A 213 4.64 3.73 0.42
N PRO A 214 4.52 2.41 0.16
CA PRO A 214 3.40 1.88 -0.59
C PRO A 214 2.10 2.14 0.18
N ALA A 215 0.99 2.19 -0.56
CA ALA A 215 -0.32 2.27 0.09
C ALA A 215 -0.49 1.11 1.07
N LEU A 216 -0.92 1.42 2.29
CA LEU A 216 -1.22 0.41 3.30
C LEU A 216 -2.20 -0.63 2.74
N SER A 217 -1.98 -1.89 3.13
CA SER A 217 -2.79 -2.98 2.62
C SER A 217 -4.25 -2.82 3.04
N THR A 218 -5.15 -2.85 2.05
CA THR A 218 -6.60 -2.90 2.27
C THR A 218 -7.14 -4.34 2.34
N ALA A 219 -6.24 -5.33 2.44
CA ALA A 219 -6.61 -6.74 2.45
C ALA A 219 -7.24 -7.19 3.78
N ILE A 220 -6.98 -6.47 4.87
CA ILE A 220 -7.49 -6.79 6.21
C ILE A 220 -8.70 -5.91 6.49
N ALA A 221 -9.88 -6.53 6.56
CA ALA A 221 -11.10 -5.85 6.96
C ALA A 221 -11.23 -5.82 8.50
N ALA A 222 -12.13 -4.95 9.00
CA ALA A 222 -12.55 -4.99 10.39
C ALA A 222 -13.11 -6.38 10.73
N GLN A 223 -12.54 -7.01 11.75
CA GLN A 223 -12.88 -8.34 12.21
C GLN A 223 -12.69 -8.41 13.73
N ARG A 224 -13.02 -9.56 14.32
CA ARG A 224 -12.70 -9.79 15.72
C ARG A 224 -11.20 -10.06 15.83
N PHE A 225 -10.46 -9.09 16.33
CA PHE A 225 -9.04 -9.23 16.64
C PHE A 225 -8.87 -9.90 18.00
N ILE A 226 -7.85 -10.76 18.13
CA ILE A 226 -7.50 -11.40 19.39
C ILE A 226 -6.41 -10.57 20.05
N THR A 227 -6.80 -9.71 20.99
CA THR A 227 -5.90 -8.82 21.75
C THR A 227 -6.04 -9.06 23.25
N ALA A 228 -5.12 -8.48 24.05
CA ALA A 228 -5.26 -8.52 25.50
C ALA A 228 -6.37 -7.54 25.95
N PRO A 229 -6.96 -7.72 27.14
CA PRO A 229 -7.93 -6.76 27.67
C PRO A 229 -7.38 -5.34 27.72
N GLY A 230 -8.16 -4.37 27.26
CA GLY A 230 -7.76 -2.96 27.17
C GLY A 230 -6.81 -2.63 26.02
N GLU A 231 -6.69 -3.52 25.02
CA GLU A 231 -5.97 -3.26 23.77
C GLU A 231 -6.92 -3.30 22.57
N THR A 232 -6.86 -2.23 21.77
CA THR A 232 -7.63 -2.08 20.53
C THR A 232 -6.67 -1.98 19.34
N VAL A 233 -6.94 -2.69 18.26
CA VAL A 233 -6.15 -2.62 17.02
C VAL A 233 -6.56 -1.37 16.23
N LEU A 234 -5.59 -0.50 15.95
CA LEU A 234 -5.75 0.67 15.08
C LEU A 234 -5.42 0.35 13.61
N GLY A 235 -4.48 -0.57 13.39
CA GLY A 235 -4.00 -0.93 12.05
C GLY A 235 -2.89 -1.96 12.11
N PHE A 236 -2.18 -2.13 11.00
CA PHE A 236 -1.06 -3.05 10.88
C PHE A 236 0.13 -2.33 10.26
N THR A 237 1.32 -2.67 10.75
CA THR A 237 2.59 -2.12 10.26
C THR A 237 3.38 -3.20 9.51
N ASP A 238 4.56 -2.85 9.03
CA ASP A 238 5.43 -3.72 8.26
C ASP A 238 5.92 -4.93 9.07
N ASP A 239 6.16 -6.03 8.36
CA ASP A 239 6.66 -7.27 8.94
C ASP A 239 7.99 -7.05 9.65
N GLY A 240 8.10 -7.58 10.88
CA GLY A 240 9.32 -7.44 11.69
C GLY A 240 9.47 -6.10 12.43
N ALA A 241 8.62 -5.09 12.17
CA ALA A 241 8.67 -3.82 12.90
C ALA A 241 8.37 -3.98 14.39
N VAL A 242 7.54 -4.97 14.75
CA VAL A 242 7.29 -5.37 16.13
C VAL A 242 7.35 -6.90 16.27
N PRO A 243 7.87 -7.44 17.39
CA PRO A 243 7.94 -8.90 17.60
C PRO A 243 6.57 -9.57 17.75
N ARG A 244 5.56 -8.81 18.19
CA ARG A 244 4.21 -9.33 18.45
C ARG A 244 3.40 -9.30 17.17
N THR A 245 2.69 -10.39 16.90
CA THR A 245 1.72 -10.48 15.81
C THR A 245 0.32 -10.83 16.33
N VAL A 246 -0.70 -10.54 15.51
CA VAL A 246 -2.09 -10.93 15.75
C VAL A 246 -2.61 -11.68 14.52
N PRO A 247 -3.33 -12.80 14.71
CA PRO A 247 -3.93 -13.53 13.60
C PRO A 247 -5.02 -12.70 12.94
N VAL A 248 -4.94 -12.56 11.62
CA VAL A 248 -5.91 -11.86 10.79
C VAL A 248 -6.40 -12.72 9.64
N LEU A 249 -7.68 -12.58 9.30
CA LEU A 249 -8.20 -13.01 8.01
C LEU A 249 -8.02 -11.87 7.01
N ALA A 250 -7.08 -12.05 6.08
CA ALA A 250 -6.89 -11.18 4.94
C ALA A 250 -7.59 -11.76 3.70
N ARG A 251 -7.72 -10.96 2.64
CA ARG A 251 -8.38 -11.38 1.38
C ARG A 251 -7.73 -12.62 0.74
N ASP A 252 -6.43 -12.78 0.89
CA ASP A 252 -5.60 -13.86 0.35
C ASP A 252 -5.47 -15.07 1.29
N GLY A 253 -5.97 -14.98 2.52
CA GLY A 253 -5.98 -16.07 3.48
C GLY A 253 -5.75 -15.61 4.92
N ARG A 254 -5.57 -16.59 5.80
CA ARG A 254 -5.22 -16.33 7.20
C ARG A 254 -3.71 -16.13 7.31
N ARG A 255 -3.30 -15.07 8.02
CA ARG A 255 -1.90 -14.79 8.31
C ARG A 255 -1.77 -14.08 9.65
N ASP A 256 -0.56 -14.06 10.20
CA ASP A 256 -0.24 -13.24 11.36
C ASP A 256 0.30 -11.89 10.88
N ALA A 257 -0.19 -10.80 11.48
CA ALA A 257 0.19 -9.44 11.09
C ALA A 257 0.65 -8.63 12.31
N PRO A 258 1.70 -7.79 12.20
CA PRO A 258 2.16 -6.93 13.29
C PRO A 258 1.15 -5.80 13.57
N PRO A 259 0.49 -5.76 14.75
CA PRO A 259 -0.58 -4.80 15.01
C PRO A 259 -0.03 -3.47 15.55
N VAL A 260 -0.69 -2.37 15.17
CA VAL A 260 -0.62 -1.10 15.87
C VAL A 260 -1.74 -1.07 16.92
N LEU A 261 -1.36 -0.97 18.19
CA LEU A 261 -2.28 -1.12 19.32
C LEU A 261 -2.47 0.19 20.08
N TRP A 262 -3.73 0.52 20.37
CA TRP A 262 -4.10 1.54 21.35
C TRP A 262 -4.44 0.87 22.68
N ARG A 263 -3.81 1.34 23.76
CA ARG A 263 -3.98 0.79 25.10
C ARG A 263 -4.83 1.73 25.95
N THR A 264 -5.93 1.23 26.49
CA THR A 264 -6.87 1.98 27.35
C THR A 264 -6.97 1.40 28.76
N GLY A 265 -6.13 0.41 29.09
CA GLY A 265 -6.13 -0.23 30.40
C GLY A 265 -5.60 0.68 31.54
N PRO A 266 -5.65 0.20 32.80
CA PRO A 266 -5.33 0.99 34.00
C PRO A 266 -3.90 1.54 34.07
N ARG A 267 -2.99 1.00 33.26
CA ARG A 267 -1.58 1.43 33.16
C ARG A 267 -1.31 2.33 31.96
N SER A 268 -2.33 2.70 31.19
CA SER A 268 -2.17 3.60 30.04
C SER A 268 -2.06 5.04 30.52
N THR A 269 -0.99 5.72 30.11
CA THR A 269 -0.82 7.16 30.29
C THR A 269 -1.67 7.97 29.32
N GLU A 270 -2.16 7.35 28.23
CA GLU A 270 -2.89 8.00 27.15
C GLU A 270 -4.16 7.21 26.78
N PRO A 271 -5.21 7.28 27.61
CA PRO A 271 -6.45 6.52 27.40
C PRO A 271 -7.39 7.15 26.36
N HIS A 272 -6.97 8.24 25.71
CA HIS A 272 -7.76 8.99 24.74
C HIS A 272 -7.10 8.92 23.36
N LEU A 273 -7.92 8.87 22.32
CA LEU A 273 -7.48 8.85 20.93
C LEU A 273 -8.16 9.97 20.17
N LEU A 274 -7.37 10.82 19.52
CA LEU A 274 -7.85 11.80 18.54
C LEU A 274 -7.57 11.29 17.14
N VAL A 275 -8.60 11.18 16.31
CA VAL A 275 -8.48 10.80 14.90
C VAL A 275 -8.81 12.02 14.04
N ALA A 276 -7.85 12.45 13.22
CA ALA A 276 -8.01 13.56 12.28
C ALA A 276 -7.54 13.12 10.88
N GLY A 277 -8.21 13.61 9.84
CA GLY A 277 -7.87 13.28 8.47
C GLY A 277 -8.66 14.12 7.46
N THR A 278 -8.19 14.14 6.22
CA THR A 278 -8.90 14.78 5.11
C THR A 278 -10.15 13.96 4.72
N PRO A 279 -11.11 14.56 3.99
CA PRO A 279 -12.24 13.82 3.44
C PRO A 279 -11.77 12.58 2.66
N GLY A 280 -12.35 11.41 2.96
CA GLY A 280 -11.98 10.15 2.33
C GLY A 280 -10.77 9.43 2.94
N SER A 281 -10.15 9.97 4.00
CA SER A 281 -9.04 9.32 4.73
C SER A 281 -9.42 8.02 5.45
N GLY A 282 -10.72 7.79 5.65
CA GLY A 282 -11.22 6.59 6.34
C GLY A 282 -11.37 6.74 7.86
N ALA A 283 -11.26 7.95 8.42
CA ALA A 283 -11.45 8.21 9.85
C ALA A 283 -12.73 7.59 10.43
N THR A 284 -13.89 7.77 9.77
CA THR A 284 -15.16 7.12 10.18
C THR A 284 -15.05 5.59 10.18
N THR A 285 -14.37 5.01 9.19
CA THR A 285 -14.21 3.55 9.09
C THR A 285 -13.36 3.02 10.24
N LEU A 286 -12.29 3.74 10.60
CA LEU A 286 -11.47 3.43 11.78
C LEU A 286 -12.31 3.50 13.05
N LEU A 287 -13.06 4.57 13.28
CA LEU A 287 -13.90 4.74 14.47
C LEU A 287 -14.98 3.66 14.58
N ARG A 288 -15.61 3.26 13.47
CA ARG A 288 -16.55 2.12 13.45
C ARG A 288 -15.86 0.80 13.82
N SER A 289 -14.64 0.57 13.32
CA SER A 289 -13.84 -0.61 13.68
C SER A 289 -13.50 -0.62 15.18
N ILE A 290 -13.08 0.52 15.73
CA ILE A 290 -12.79 0.69 17.16
C ILE A 290 -14.04 0.43 18.01
N ALA A 291 -15.19 1.00 17.62
CA ALA A 291 -16.46 0.76 18.32
C ALA A 291 -16.83 -0.73 18.34
N LEU A 292 -16.72 -1.42 17.20
CA LEU A 292 -16.98 -2.86 17.12
C LEU A 292 -16.03 -3.71 17.98
N GLN A 293 -14.76 -3.31 18.09
CA GLN A 293 -13.79 -3.96 18.98
C GLN A 293 -14.13 -3.72 20.45
N ALA A 294 -14.51 -2.50 20.82
CA ALA A 294 -14.86 -2.14 22.18
C ALA A 294 -16.06 -2.95 22.72
N LEU A 295 -17.03 -3.27 21.85
CA LEU A 295 -18.20 -4.11 22.20
C LEU A 295 -17.84 -5.53 22.67
N ALA A 296 -16.62 -6.01 22.42
CA ALA A 296 -16.18 -7.29 22.97
C ALA A 296 -15.91 -7.24 24.48
N HIS A 297 -15.68 -6.06 25.04
CA HIS A 297 -15.19 -5.87 26.40
C HIS A 297 -15.94 -4.79 27.19
N GLY A 298 -16.91 -4.11 26.59
CA GLY A 298 -17.68 -3.07 27.26
C GLY A 298 -18.81 -2.51 26.42
N ASP A 299 -19.36 -1.41 26.91
CA ASP A 299 -20.45 -0.68 26.28
C ASP A 299 -19.93 0.51 25.47
N VAL A 300 -20.65 0.90 24.43
CA VAL A 300 -20.29 2.00 23.53
C VAL A 300 -21.44 3.01 23.46
N LEU A 301 -21.11 4.27 23.72
CA LEU A 301 -21.97 5.42 23.47
C LEU A 301 -21.36 6.24 22.34
N ILE A 302 -22.15 6.61 21.33
CA ILE A 302 -21.68 7.36 20.15
C ILE A 302 -22.43 8.68 20.04
N VAL A 303 -21.67 9.76 19.88
CA VAL A 303 -22.20 11.10 19.56
C VAL A 303 -21.64 11.51 18.20
N GLU A 304 -22.52 11.71 17.23
CA GLU A 304 -22.20 12.05 15.85
C GLU A 304 -22.66 13.48 15.52
N GLY A 305 -21.71 14.43 15.45
CA GLY A 305 -22.02 15.84 15.17
C GLY A 305 -22.28 16.18 13.70
N SER A 306 -21.88 15.31 12.75
CA SER A 306 -22.05 15.57 11.31
C SER A 306 -23.49 15.43 10.83
N GLY A 307 -24.33 14.71 11.58
CA GLY A 307 -25.72 14.41 11.19
C GLY A 307 -25.83 13.54 9.94
N THR A 308 -24.76 12.87 9.52
CA THR A 308 -24.72 12.04 8.30
C THR A 308 -25.26 10.63 8.53
N GLY A 309 -25.53 10.26 9.78
CA GLY A 309 -26.02 8.94 10.18
C GLY A 309 -24.96 7.86 9.97
N GLU A 310 -23.68 8.25 9.95
CA GLU A 310 -22.57 7.35 9.69
C GLU A 310 -22.47 6.24 10.73
N PHE A 311 -22.92 6.43 11.96
CA PHE A 311 -22.87 5.38 12.97
C PHE A 311 -24.20 4.62 13.14
N GLY A 312 -25.24 4.94 12.37
CA GLY A 312 -26.57 4.34 12.50
C GLY A 312 -26.60 2.81 12.31
N ALA A 313 -25.63 2.23 11.60
CA ALA A 313 -25.50 0.78 11.45
C ALA A 313 -25.14 0.05 12.75
N LEU A 314 -24.75 0.78 13.81
CA LEU A 314 -24.45 0.24 15.13
C LEU A 314 -25.67 0.25 16.07
N THR A 315 -26.74 0.97 15.72
CA THR A 315 -27.95 1.05 16.53
C THR A 315 -28.59 -0.32 16.74
N GLY A 316 -29.00 -0.62 17.97
CA GLY A 316 -29.65 -1.88 18.34
C GLY A 316 -28.70 -3.08 18.50
N ARG A 317 -27.39 -2.89 18.35
CA ARG A 317 -26.41 -3.94 18.67
C ARG A 317 -26.23 -4.04 20.19
N THR A 318 -26.02 -5.26 20.68
CA THR A 318 -25.70 -5.51 22.09
C THR A 318 -24.47 -4.71 22.52
N GLY A 319 -24.57 -4.02 23.66
CA GLY A 319 -23.52 -3.15 24.21
C GLY A 319 -23.48 -1.74 23.61
N VAL A 320 -24.23 -1.45 22.54
CA VAL A 320 -24.37 -0.06 22.05
C VAL A 320 -25.50 0.60 22.85
N LEU A 321 -25.15 1.57 23.67
CA LEU A 321 -26.07 2.25 24.58
C LEU A 321 -26.94 3.27 23.84
N ALA A 322 -26.31 4.10 23.01
CA ALA A 322 -26.99 5.03 22.12
C ALA A 322 -26.08 5.46 20.96
N VAL A 323 -26.71 5.89 19.87
CA VAL A 323 -26.08 6.55 18.72
C VAL A 323 -26.85 7.86 18.50
N GLU A 324 -26.28 8.96 18.98
CA GLU A 324 -26.93 10.26 19.00
C GLU A 324 -26.41 11.17 17.88
N CYS A 325 -27.31 11.64 17.03
CA CYS A 325 -26.99 12.58 15.95
C CYS A 325 -27.53 14.00 16.19
N GLY A 326 -28.29 14.20 17.27
CA GLY A 326 -28.92 15.48 17.61
C GLY A 326 -28.39 16.06 18.92
N LEU A 327 -28.42 17.38 19.06
CA LEU A 327 -27.89 18.08 20.24
C LEU A 327 -28.54 17.63 21.55
N ALA A 328 -29.87 17.52 21.59
CA ALA A 328 -30.58 17.15 22.81
C ALA A 328 -30.19 15.75 23.29
N GLY A 329 -30.19 14.78 22.39
CA GLY A 329 -29.78 13.40 22.71
C GLY A 329 -28.31 13.29 23.08
N ALA A 330 -27.43 14.04 22.41
CA ALA A 330 -26.02 14.12 22.75
C ALA A 330 -25.79 14.66 24.18
N LEU A 331 -26.48 15.74 24.55
CA LEU A 331 -26.38 16.32 25.90
C LEU A 331 -26.86 15.31 26.96
N SER A 332 -28.04 14.73 26.80
CA SER A 332 -28.58 13.74 27.74
C SER A 332 -27.67 12.51 27.87
N SER A 333 -27.09 12.05 26.76
CA SER A 333 -26.17 10.91 26.75
C SER A 333 -24.84 11.22 27.45
N LEU A 334 -24.29 12.42 27.25
CA LEU A 334 -23.07 12.85 27.93
C LEU A 334 -23.29 13.04 29.43
N GLU A 335 -24.45 13.60 29.82
CA GLU A 335 -24.84 13.76 31.22
C GLU A 335 -25.01 12.40 31.92
N TRP A 336 -25.64 11.44 31.24
CA TRP A 336 -25.69 10.05 31.70
C TRP A 336 -24.28 9.44 31.83
N ALA A 337 -23.40 9.63 30.83
CA ALA A 337 -22.05 9.08 30.85
C ALA A 337 -21.20 9.65 32.00
N ALA A 338 -21.37 10.94 32.33
CA ALA A 338 -20.71 11.57 33.47
C ALA A 338 -21.15 10.93 34.79
N ASN A 339 -22.46 10.83 35.01
CA ASN A 339 -23.02 10.22 36.22
C ASN A 339 -22.61 8.74 36.36
N GLU A 340 -22.63 7.99 35.26
CA GLU A 340 -22.22 6.58 35.26
C GLU A 340 -20.72 6.41 35.52
N THR A 341 -19.89 7.32 35.01
CA THR A 341 -18.45 7.32 35.28
C THR A 341 -18.18 7.59 36.77
N GLU A 342 -18.85 8.58 37.36
CA GLU A 342 -18.73 8.88 38.79
C GLU A 342 -19.14 7.67 39.65
N ARG A 343 -20.28 7.05 39.35
CA ARG A 343 -20.75 5.83 40.03
C ARG A 343 -19.71 4.71 39.99
N ARG A 344 -19.10 4.46 38.82
CA ARG A 344 -18.06 3.43 38.64
C ARG A 344 -16.78 3.75 39.39
N LEU A 345 -16.37 5.02 39.43
CA LEU A 345 -15.19 5.46 40.18
C LEU A 345 -15.38 5.25 41.68
N ILE A 346 -16.54 5.62 42.23
CA ILE A 346 -16.89 5.39 43.64
C ILE A 346 -16.88 3.90 43.96
N ALA A 347 -17.54 3.07 43.12
CA ALA A 347 -17.57 1.63 43.31
C ALA A 347 -16.16 1.00 43.28
N ALA A 348 -15.32 1.41 42.33
CA ALA A 348 -13.94 0.94 42.22
C ALA A 348 -13.06 1.41 43.40
N ASN A 349 -13.33 2.58 43.97
CA ASN A 349 -12.66 3.05 45.17
C ASN A 349 -13.07 2.24 46.40
N ASN A 350 -14.36 1.98 46.58
CA ASN A 350 -14.89 1.17 47.67
C ASN A 350 -14.38 -0.27 47.61
N ALA A 351 -14.30 -0.86 46.41
CA ALA A 351 -13.69 -2.17 46.21
C ALA A 351 -12.22 -2.19 46.67
N ARG A 352 -11.42 -1.20 46.25
CA ARG A 352 -10.02 -1.08 46.69
C ARG A 352 -9.85 -0.90 48.20
N GLN A 353 -10.82 -0.24 48.87
CA GLN A 353 -10.81 -0.06 50.32
C GLN A 353 -11.22 -1.33 51.08
N SER A 354 -12.01 -2.22 50.46
CA SER A 354 -12.52 -3.44 51.09
C SER A 354 -11.67 -4.68 50.85
N GLY A 355 -10.71 -4.63 49.92
CA GLY A 355 -9.75 -5.72 49.64
C GLY A 355 -10.25 -6.68 48.59
#